data_AF-A0A7C4EID0-F1
#
_entry.id   AF-A0A7C4EID0-F1
#
_cell.length_a   1.000
_cell.length_b   1.000
_cell.length_c   1.000
_cell.angle_alpha   90.00
_cell.angle_beta   90.00
_cell.angle_gamma   90.00
#
_symmetry.space_group_name_H-M   'P 1'
#
loop_
_entity.id
_entity.type
_entity.pdbx_description
1 polymer ?
#
loop_
_entity_poly.entity_id
_entity_poly.type
_entity_poly.pdbx_seq_one_letter_code
_entity_poly.pdbx_strand_id
1 'polypeptide(L)' 'MTGLPCVGCGWCCLTDQCQESHILHGYRERCPEVYWDDGAGRYLCRLAGQTRFRELLGMGQGCCAPLNGWRADVRNRDPE' A
#
# COMPACT_ATOMS: atom_id res chain seq x y z
N MET A 1 -20.21 -8.65 -2.03
CA MET A 1 -19.10 -8.58 -3.01
C MET A 1 -17.81 -8.43 -2.22
N THR A 2 -16.96 -9.45 -2.20
CA THR A 2 -15.63 -9.39 -1.56
C THR A 2 -14.65 -8.81 -2.58
N GLY A 3 -14.03 -7.68 -2.26
CA GLY A 3 -12.99 -7.10 -3.11
C GLY A 3 -11.78 -8.05 -3.23
N LEU A 4 -11.07 -7.99 -4.36
CA LEU A 4 -9.85 -8.79 -4.54
C LEU A 4 -8.81 -8.44 -3.47
N PRO A 5 -8.01 -9.38 -2.95
CA PRO A 5 -7.01 -9.07 -1.93
C PRO A 5 -5.96 -8.08 -2.46
N CYS A 6 -5.39 -7.28 -1.56
CA CYS A 6 -4.21 -6.48 -1.87
C CYS A 6 -3.03 -7.43 -2.15
N VAL A 7 -2.35 -7.23 -3.28
CA VAL A 7 -1.18 -8.04 -3.70
C VAL A 7 0.15 -7.30 -3.52
N GLY A 8 0.13 -6.11 -2.90
CA GLY A 8 1.34 -5.29 -2.73
C GLY A 8 1.87 -4.72 -4.05
N CYS A 9 1.00 -4.45 -5.03
CA CYS A 9 1.42 -3.83 -6.31
C CYS A 9 1.90 -2.38 -6.18
N GLY A 10 1.63 -1.73 -5.05
CA GLY A 10 2.06 -0.35 -4.77
C GLY A 10 1.16 0.74 -5.35
N TRP A 11 0.21 0.44 -6.24
CA TRP A 11 -0.61 1.46 -6.93
C TRP A 11 -1.18 2.52 -5.97
N CYS A 12 -2.05 2.13 -5.03
CA CYS A 12 -2.63 3.09 -4.10
C CYS A 12 -1.58 3.76 -3.19
N CYS A 13 -0.66 2.98 -2.60
CA CYS A 13 0.28 3.50 -1.61
C CYS A 13 1.38 4.42 -2.18
N LEU A 14 1.69 4.30 -3.48
CA LEU A 14 2.67 5.14 -4.16
C LEU A 14 2.03 6.39 -4.77
N THR A 15 0.76 6.34 -5.15
CA THR A 15 0.07 7.49 -5.77
C THR A 15 -0.64 8.36 -4.76
N ASP A 16 -1.11 7.79 -3.64
CA ASP A 16 -1.97 8.49 -2.68
C ASP A 16 -1.65 8.06 -1.25
N GLN A 17 -1.48 9.04 -0.35
CA GLN A 17 -1.27 8.74 1.06
C GLN A 17 -2.60 8.38 1.73
N CYS A 18 -2.60 7.32 2.54
CA CYS A 18 -3.74 7.03 3.40
C CYS A 18 -3.87 8.09 4.51
N GLN A 19 -5.06 8.18 5.10
CA GLN A 19 -5.37 9.15 6.17
C GLN A 19 -4.42 9.01 7.37
N GLU A 20 -4.05 7.79 7.75
CA GLU A 20 -3.14 7.50 8.86
C GLU A 20 -1.74 8.05 8.57
N SER A 21 -1.26 7.90 7.33
CA SER A 21 0.02 8.46 6.90
C SER A 21 -0.01 9.98 6.91
N HIS A 22 -1.10 10.59 6.44
CA HIS A 22 -1.28 12.05 6.52
C HIS A 22 -1.25 12.58 7.95
N ILE A 23 -1.93 11.92 8.89
CA ILE A 23 -1.94 12.33 10.30
C ILE A 23 -0.52 12.29 10.89
N LEU A 24 0.29 11.29 10.53
CA LEU A 24 1.64 11.12 11.08
C LEU A 24 2.68 12.02 10.41
N HIS A 25 2.57 12.23 9.09
CA HIS A 25 3.67 12.76 8.26
C HIS A 25 3.33 14.04 7.50
N GLY A 26 2.06 14.49 7.56
CA GLY A 26 1.53 15.51 6.67
C GLY A 26 1.42 15.04 5.23
N TYR A 27 1.20 15.99 4.31
CA TYR A 27 1.19 15.71 2.88
C TYR A 27 2.60 15.45 2.35
N ARG A 28 2.77 14.34 1.63
CA ARG A 28 3.98 13.90 0.94
C ARG A 28 3.59 13.30 -0.40
N GLU A 29 4.41 13.54 -1.42
CA GLU A 29 4.21 12.97 -2.77
C GLU A 29 4.23 11.43 -2.76
N ARG A 30 5.04 10.83 -1.91
CA ARG A 30 5.11 9.38 -1.67
C ARG A 30 4.96 9.09 -0.18
N CYS A 31 4.12 8.12 0.17
CA CYS A 31 3.92 7.70 1.55
C CYS A 31 5.25 7.22 2.19
N PRO A 32 5.71 7.79 3.32
CA PRO A 32 6.97 7.35 3.96
C PRO A 32 6.95 5.92 4.51
N GLU A 33 5.75 5.37 4.70
CA GLU A 33 5.55 4.06 5.32
C GLU A 33 5.56 2.91 4.31
N VAL A 34 5.47 3.22 3.01
CA VAL A 34 5.54 2.22 1.94
C VAL A 34 6.98 1.94 1.56
N TYR A 35 7.33 0.67 1.39
CA TYR A 35 8.65 0.25 0.94
C TYR A 35 8.55 -1.01 0.09
N TRP A 36 9.46 -1.14 -0.88
CA TRP A 36 9.63 -2.37 -1.62
C TRP A 36 10.35 -3.41 -0.74
N ASP A 37 9.82 -4.63 -0.70
CA ASP A 37 10.44 -5.75 -0.01
C ASP A 37 10.90 -6.78 -1.03
N ASP A 38 12.22 -6.92 -1.21
CA ASP A 38 12.81 -7.84 -2.18
C ASP A 38 12.55 -9.30 -1.85
N GLY A 39 12.47 -9.65 -0.56
CA GLY A 39 12.19 -11.02 -0.13
C GLY A 39 10.75 -11.45 -0.46
N ALA A 40 9.80 -10.54 -0.34
CA ALA A 40 8.39 -10.77 -0.67
C ALA A 40 8.05 -10.45 -2.13
N GLY A 41 8.94 -9.78 -2.86
CA GLY A 41 8.74 -9.35 -4.24
C GLY A 41 7.54 -8.41 -4.42
N ARG A 42 7.25 -7.55 -3.42
CA ARG A 42 6.10 -6.64 -3.43
C ARG A 42 6.29 -5.46 -2.48
N TYR A 43 5.42 -4.44 -2.62
CA TYR A 43 5.34 -3.35 -1.65
C TYR A 43 4.68 -3.78 -0.35
N LEU A 44 5.29 -3.40 0.77
CA LEU A 44 4.77 -3.53 2.11
C LEU A 44 4.58 -2.16 2.76
N CYS A 45 3.76 -2.11 3.81
CA CYS A 45 3.50 -0.91 4.60
C CYS A 45 3.93 -1.15 6.04
N ARG A 46 4.80 -0.30 6.57
CA ARG A 46 5.30 -0.40 7.96
C ARG A 46 4.18 -0.24 8.99
N LEU A 47 3.19 0.62 8.72
CA LEU A 47 2.02 0.78 9.60
C LEU A 47 1.17 -0.49 9.65
N ALA A 48 1.09 -1.26 8.56
CA ALA A 48 0.29 -2.49 8.52
C ALA A 48 0.83 -3.60 9.44
N GLY A 49 2.11 -3.54 9.81
CA GLY A 49 2.72 -4.42 10.82
C GLY A 49 2.39 -4.05 12.27
N GLN A 50 1.79 -2.87 12.50
CA GLN A 50 1.45 -2.39 13.84
C GLN A 50 -0.03 -2.65 14.13
N THR A 51 -0.33 -3.37 15.21
CA THR A 51 -1.70 -3.76 15.59
C THR A 51 -2.67 -2.58 15.61
N ARG A 52 -2.24 -1.41 16.12
CA ARG A 52 -3.08 -0.20 16.22
C ARG A 52 -3.57 0.36 14.89
N PHE A 53 -2.88 0.09 13.78
CA PHE A 53 -3.22 0.65 12.46
C PHE A 53 -3.90 -0.37 11.54
N ARG A 54 -3.91 -1.65 11.91
CA ARG A 54 -4.40 -2.72 11.04
C ARG A 54 -5.85 -2.52 10.60
N GLU A 55 -6.72 -2.15 11.55
CA GLU A 55 -8.14 -1.89 11.28
C GLU A 55 -8.35 -0.58 10.51
N LEU A 56 -7.63 0.48 10.90
CA LEU A 56 -7.72 1.80 10.30
C LEU A 56 -7.35 1.80 8.81
N LEU A 57 -6.32 1.03 8.45
CA LEU A 57 -5.86 0.90 7.08
C LEU A 57 -6.81 0.08 6.17
N GLY A 58 -7.95 -0.39 6.69
CA GLY A 58 -8.90 -1.20 5.91
C GLY A 58 -8.29 -2.51 5.39
N MET A 59 -7.24 -3.02 6.05
CA MET A 59 -6.55 -4.24 5.64
C MET A 59 -7.52 -5.42 5.68
N GLY A 60 -7.73 -6.07 4.54
CA GLY A 60 -8.68 -7.19 4.39
C GLY A 60 -10.05 -6.82 3.84
N GLN A 61 -10.36 -5.52 3.66
CA GLN A 61 -11.60 -5.07 2.99
C GLN A 61 -11.58 -5.28 1.47
N GLY A 62 -10.41 -5.59 0.91
CA GLY A 62 -10.20 -5.76 -0.52
C GLY A 62 -9.55 -4.53 -1.18
N CYS A 63 -9.16 -4.68 -2.44
CA CYS A 63 -8.45 -3.66 -3.20
C CYS A 63 -9.45 -2.63 -3.75
N CYS A 64 -9.19 -1.35 -3.48
CA CYS A 64 -9.98 -0.23 -4.01
C CYS A 64 -9.84 -0.04 -5.53
N ALA A 65 -8.85 -0.68 -6.17
CA ALA A 65 -8.60 -0.59 -7.61
C ALA A 65 -8.38 -1.99 -8.21
N PRO A 66 -9.38 -2.89 -8.21
CA PRO A 66 -9.19 -4.30 -8.56
C PRO A 66 -8.81 -4.54 -10.03
N LEU A 67 -9.12 -3.59 -10.92
CA LEU A 67 -8.84 -3.66 -12.36
C LEU A 67 -7.52 -2.97 -12.76
N ASN A 68 -6.73 -2.46 -11.80
CA ASN A 68 -5.45 -1.83 -12.15
C ASN A 68 -4.46 -2.89 -12.68
N GLY A 69 -3.72 -2.51 -13.72
CA GLY A 69 -2.77 -3.43 -14.39
C GLY A 69 -1.57 -3.81 -13.52
N TRP A 70 -1.20 -3.01 -12.52
CA TRP A 70 -0.04 -3.29 -11.66
C TRP A 70 -0.25 -4.54 -10.79
N ARG A 71 -1.50 -4.97 -10.58
CA ARG A 71 -1.80 -6.24 -9.90
C ARG A 71 -1.26 -7.46 -10.66
N ALA A 72 -1.17 -7.39 -11.99
CA ALA A 72 -0.62 -8.45 -12.84
C ALA A 72 0.89 -8.28 -13.11
N ASP A 73 1.46 -7.13 -12.74
CA ASP A 73 2.86 -6.75 -12.96
C ASP A 73 3.43 -6.13 -11.67
N VAL A 74 3.52 -6.95 -10.62
CA VAL A 74 4.09 -6.53 -9.34
C VAL A 74 5.61 -6.46 -9.48
N ARG A 75 6.15 -5.25 -9.35
CA ARG A 75 7.58 -4.94 -9.49
C ARG A 75 7.93 -3.67 -8.75
N ASN A 76 9.21 -3.51 -8.44
CA ASN A 76 9.73 -2.28 -7.84
C ASN A 76 9.57 -1.13 -8.83
N ARG A 77 9.08 0.00 -8.32
CA ARG A 77 8.82 1.26 -9.03
C ARG A 77 9.43 2.45 -8.28
N ASP A 78 10.27 2.19 -7.29
CA ASP A 78 11.02 3.23 -6.61
C ASP A 78 12.02 3.84 -7.61
N PRO A 79 12.26 5.16 -7.55
CA PRO A 79 13.27 5.79 -8.40
C PRO A 79 14.65 5.19 -8.11
N GLU A 80 15.44 4.99 -9.17
CA GLU A 80 16.86 4.62 -9.07
C GLU A 80 17.72 5.70 -8.40
#